data_AF-A0A5J4X2M1-F1
#
_entry.id   AF-A0A5J4X2M1-F1
#
_cell.length_a   1.000
_cell.length_b   1.000
_cell.length_c   1.000
_cell.angle_alpha   90.00
_cell.angle_beta   90.00
_cell.angle_gamma   90.00
#
_symmetry.space_group_name_H-M   'P 1'
#
loop_
_entity.id
_entity.type
_entity.pdbx_description
1 polymer ?
#
loop_
_entity_poly.entity_id
_entity_poly.type
_entity_poly.pdbx_seq_one_letter_code
_entity_poly.pdbx_strand_id
1 'polypeptide(L)'
;MIQLLDYLIDMFFNYKFDMMQFISMLACANAIKYALAQSNFKLDQDYTPKDSYASFLLTQNYWNIKVQNYLEQDKKRNRDTSNNIKESDCAFYRKLFLSVGCYICKARFKSEIPPTLNRINNDKGHSADNVKLCCLF
;
A
#
# COMPACT_ATOMS: atom_id res chain seq x y z
N MET A 1 -26.33 -31.45 23.70
CA MET A 1 -26.30 -30.02 23.30
C MET A 1 -24.88 -29.57 22.97
N ILE A 2 -23.91 -29.78 23.86
CA ILE A 2 -22.47 -29.48 23.59
C ILE A 2 -21.95 -30.21 22.33
N GLN A 3 -22.22 -31.50 22.18
CA GLN A 3 -21.82 -32.28 20.99
C GLN A 3 -22.34 -31.72 19.65
N LEU A 4 -23.53 -31.12 19.63
CA LEU A 4 -24.08 -30.52 18.41
C LEU A 4 -23.33 -29.23 18.06
N LEU A 5 -22.91 -28.49 19.08
CA LEU A 5 -22.12 -27.27 18.92
C LEU A 5 -20.71 -27.60 18.42
N ASP A 6 -20.08 -28.64 18.97
CA ASP A 6 -18.75 -29.11 18.54
C ASP A 6 -18.78 -29.54 17.06
N TYR A 7 -19.82 -30.29 16.66
CA TYR A 7 -20.02 -30.68 15.26
C TYR A 7 -20.17 -29.47 14.32
N LEU A 8 -20.87 -28.42 14.76
CA LEU A 8 -21.01 -27.19 13.98
C LEU A 8 -19.67 -26.46 13.88
N ILE A 9 -18.94 -26.32 14.98
CA ILE A 9 -17.61 -25.71 14.99
C ILE A 9 -16.68 -26.42 14.00
N ASP A 10 -16.62 -27.75 14.02
CA ASP A 10 -15.80 -28.54 13.09
C ASP A 10 -16.21 -28.34 11.63
N MET A 11 -17.52 -28.27 11.36
CA MET A 11 -18.04 -28.00 10.01
C MET A 11 -17.60 -26.63 9.50
N PHE A 12 -17.71 -25.56 10.30
CA PHE A 12 -17.31 -24.21 9.90
C PHE A 12 -15.78 -24.09 9.76
N PHE A 13 -15.03 -24.81 10.59
CA PHE A 13 -13.57 -24.85 10.53
C PHE A 13 -13.06 -25.44 9.20
N ASN A 14 -13.75 -26.42 8.63
CA ASN A 14 -13.43 -26.97 7.29
C ASN A 14 -13.51 -25.92 6.17
N TYR A 15 -14.33 -24.87 6.36
CA TYR A 15 -14.42 -23.73 5.44
C TYR A 15 -13.51 -22.56 5.82
N LYS A 16 -12.59 -22.77 6.78
CA LYS A 16 -11.70 -21.76 7.36
C LYS A 16 -12.43 -20.59 8.02
N PHE A 17 -13.64 -20.84 8.53
CA PHE A 17 -14.39 -19.86 9.32
C PHE A 17 -14.36 -20.22 10.80
N ASP A 18 -14.01 -19.24 11.62
CA ASP A 18 -14.18 -19.33 13.07
C ASP A 18 -15.59 -18.88 13.44
N MET A 19 -16.41 -19.82 13.89
CA MET A 19 -17.80 -19.58 14.26
C MET A 19 -17.93 -18.54 15.39
N MET A 20 -16.93 -18.39 16.26
CA MET A 20 -16.95 -17.43 17.37
C MET A 20 -16.76 -15.97 16.92
N GLN A 21 -16.27 -15.75 15.69
CA GLN A 21 -16.12 -14.40 15.13
C GLN A 21 -17.45 -13.82 14.59
N PHE A 22 -18.50 -14.64 14.54
CA PHE A 22 -19.79 -14.25 14.00
C PHE A 22 -20.84 -14.09 15.11
N ILE A 23 -21.58 -12.99 15.06
CA ILE A 23 -22.60 -12.63 16.06
C ILE A 23 -23.83 -13.57 16.00
N SER A 24 -24.04 -14.29 14.88
CA SER A 24 -25.17 -15.22 14.74
C SER A 24 -24.91 -16.37 13.76
N MET A 25 -25.66 -17.46 13.92
CA MET A 25 -25.67 -18.60 12.98
C MET A 25 -26.07 -18.21 11.55
N LEU A 26 -26.92 -17.19 11.39
CA LEU A 26 -27.27 -16.67 10.07
C LEU A 26 -26.07 -16.01 9.38
N ALA A 27 -25.24 -15.30 10.13
CA ALA A 27 -24.00 -14.72 9.61
C ALA A 27 -23.01 -15.82 9.19
N CYS A 28 -22.87 -16.88 9.98
CA CYS A 28 -22.06 -18.05 9.61
C CYS A 28 -22.56 -18.72 8.33
N ALA A 29 -23.87 -18.95 8.20
CA ALA A 29 -24.48 -19.55 7.01
C ALA A 29 -24.28 -18.69 5.75
N ASN A 30 -24.40 -17.36 5.88
CA ASN A 30 -24.12 -16.43 4.79
C ASN A 30 -22.64 -16.47 4.40
N ALA A 31 -21.70 -16.51 5.35
CA ALA A 31 -20.27 -16.60 5.07
C ALA A 31 -19.91 -17.88 4.29
N ILE A 32 -20.46 -19.04 4.68
CA ILE A 32 -20.32 -20.29 3.91
C ILE A 32 -20.89 -20.14 2.49
N LYS A 33 -22.09 -19.56 2.35
CA LYS A 33 -22.71 -19.35 1.04
C LYS A 33 -21.82 -18.52 0.12
N TYR A 34 -21.21 -17.46 0.64
CA TYR A 34 -20.25 -16.65 -0.11
C TYR A 34 -18.98 -17.43 -0.45
N ALA A 35 -18.42 -18.20 0.49
CA ALA A 35 -17.23 -19.02 0.22
C ALA A 35 -17.48 -20.08 -0.86
N LEU A 36 -18.64 -20.73 -0.86
CA LEU A 36 -19.02 -21.70 -1.88
C LEU A 36 -19.21 -21.03 -3.25
N ALA A 37 -19.91 -19.88 -3.29
CA ALA A 37 -20.12 -19.13 -4.53
C ALA A 37 -18.80 -18.62 -5.14
N GLN A 38 -17.82 -18.29 -4.30
CA GLN A 38 -16.51 -17.79 -4.69
C GLN A 38 -15.42 -18.88 -4.67
N SER A 39 -15.79 -20.15 -4.50
CA SER A 39 -14.83 -21.26 -4.35
C SER A 39 -13.93 -21.46 -5.56
N ASN A 40 -14.45 -21.14 -6.75
CA ASN A 40 -13.74 -21.22 -8.02
C ASN A 40 -13.10 -19.89 -8.46
N PHE A 41 -13.35 -18.80 -7.73
CA PHE A 41 -12.81 -17.48 -8.08
C PHE A 41 -11.35 -17.40 -7.69
N LYS A 42 -10.48 -17.28 -8.68
CA LYS A 42 -9.04 -17.13 -8.53
C LYS A 42 -8.68 -15.70 -8.83
N LEU A 43 -8.41 -14.91 -7.78
CA LEU A 43 -7.98 -13.50 -7.88
C LEU A 43 -6.91 -13.27 -8.95
N ASP A 44 -5.91 -14.14 -9.03
CA ASP A 44 -4.78 -13.97 -9.96
C ASP A 44 -5.10 -14.36 -11.42
N GLN A 45 -6.15 -15.15 -11.66
CA GLN A 45 -6.51 -15.67 -12.99
C GLN A 45 -7.77 -15.00 -13.56
N ASP A 46 -8.78 -14.80 -12.72
CA ASP A 46 -10.10 -14.31 -13.12
C ASP A 46 -10.19 -12.77 -13.04
N TYR A 47 -9.23 -12.14 -12.35
CA TYR A 47 -9.18 -10.70 -12.21
C TYR A 47 -7.81 -10.16 -12.62
N THR A 48 -7.73 -9.64 -13.84
CA THR A 48 -6.59 -8.82 -14.24
C THR A 48 -6.90 -7.35 -13.95
N PRO A 49 -6.22 -6.70 -13.00
CA PRO A 49 -6.41 -5.28 -12.78
C PRO A 49 -6.10 -4.53 -14.08
N LYS A 50 -7.10 -3.88 -14.67
CA LYS A 50 -6.86 -2.98 -15.80
C LYS A 50 -6.12 -1.77 -15.28
N ASP A 51 -4.81 -1.77 -15.42
CA ASP A 51 -3.97 -0.61 -15.14
C ASP A 51 -4.07 0.35 -16.35
N SER A 52 -5.27 0.88 -16.62
CA SER A 52 -5.58 1.66 -17.82
C SER A 52 -5.05 3.09 -17.78
N TYR A 53 -4.37 3.47 -16.70
CA TYR A 53 -3.92 4.84 -16.48
C TYR A 53 -2.43 4.96 -16.79
N ALA A 54 -2.06 6.07 -17.42
CA ALA A 54 -0.66 6.38 -17.70
C ALA A 54 0.14 6.42 -16.41
N SER A 55 1.29 5.74 -16.39
CA SER A 55 2.22 5.79 -15.27
C SER A 55 2.73 7.22 -15.07
N PHE A 56 2.92 7.62 -13.81
CA PHE A 56 3.49 8.92 -13.49
C PHE A 56 4.92 9.05 -14.05
N LEU A 57 5.15 10.07 -14.88
CA LEU A 57 6.48 10.39 -15.39
C LEU A 57 7.07 11.59 -14.63
N LEU A 58 8.12 11.34 -13.85
CA LEU A 58 8.81 12.37 -13.09
C LEU A 58 9.57 13.33 -14.01
N THR A 59 9.11 14.58 -14.12
CA THR A 59 9.85 15.65 -14.82
C THR A 59 10.91 16.28 -13.90
N GLN A 60 11.96 16.87 -14.49
CA GLN A 60 13.00 17.56 -13.70
C GLN A 60 12.42 18.73 -12.91
N ASN A 61 11.51 19.51 -13.50
CA ASN A 61 10.90 20.65 -12.82
C ASN A 61 10.08 20.22 -11.60
N TYR A 62 9.26 19.16 -11.75
CA TYR A 62 8.51 18.59 -10.63
C TYR A 62 9.46 18.12 -9.52
N TRP A 63 10.55 17.44 -9.89
CA TRP A 63 11.55 16.98 -8.93
C TRP A 63 12.20 18.12 -8.15
N ASN A 64 12.63 19.19 -8.84
CA ASN A 64 13.24 20.35 -8.20
C ASN A 64 12.30 20.97 -7.14
N ILE A 65 11.01 21.14 -7.50
CA ILE A 65 10.00 21.66 -6.56
C ILE A 65 9.87 20.73 -5.34
N LYS A 66 9.86 19.41 -5.54
CA LYS A 66 9.74 18.44 -4.43
C LYS A 66 10.97 18.47 -3.52
N VAL A 67 12.18 18.49 -4.07
CA VAL A 67 13.43 18.57 -3.32
C VAL A 67 13.47 19.84 -2.45
N GLN A 68 13.09 20.98 -3.02
CA GLN A 68 13.00 22.24 -2.26
C GLN A 68 11.96 22.17 -1.14
N ASN A 69 10.79 21.59 -1.40
CA ASN A 69 9.77 21.39 -0.37
C ASN A 69 10.26 20.48 0.77
N TYR A 70 11.01 19.41 0.47
CA TYR A 70 11.59 18.55 1.51
C TYR A 70 12.63 19.30 2.34
N LEU A 71 13.49 20.08 1.69
CA LEU A 71 14.50 20.90 2.36
C LEU A 71 13.86 21.90 3.34
N GLU A 72 12.82 22.61 2.91
CA GLU A 72 12.11 23.57 3.77
C GLU A 72 11.39 22.88 4.94
N GLN A 73 10.80 21.71 4.71
CA GLN A 73 10.18 20.91 5.77
C GLN A 73 11.18 20.46 6.84
N ASP A 74 12.39 20.10 6.42
CA ASP A 74 13.46 19.64 7.30
C ASP A 74 14.07 20.80 8.08
N LYS A 75 14.35 21.93 7.41
CA LYS A 75 14.78 23.17 8.06
C LYS A 75 13.78 23.65 9.11
N LYS A 76 12.48 23.68 8.78
CA LYS A 76 11.41 24.11 9.70
C LYS A 76 11.35 23.28 10.99
N ARG A 77 11.87 22.05 10.95
CA ARG A 77 11.91 21.13 12.09
C ARG A 77 13.33 20.95 12.64
N ASN A 78 14.27 21.80 12.26
CA ASN A 78 15.68 21.78 12.68
C ASN A 78 16.36 20.41 12.48
N ARG A 79 16.05 19.73 11.38
CA ARG A 79 16.71 18.46 11.02
C ARG A 79 17.99 18.72 10.24
N ASP A 80 18.94 17.80 10.34
CA ASP A 80 20.13 17.83 9.48
C ASP A 80 19.72 17.65 8.01
N THR A 81 20.19 18.57 7.16
CA THR A 81 19.92 18.60 5.72
C THR A 81 21.18 18.40 4.87
N SER A 82 22.34 18.16 5.50
CA SER A 82 23.63 18.01 4.81
C SER A 82 23.56 16.94 3.71
N ASN A 83 23.01 15.79 4.08
CA ASN A 83 22.87 14.59 3.24
C ASN A 83 21.46 14.41 2.63
N ASN A 84 20.67 15.48 2.57
CA ASN A 84 19.39 15.42 1.88
C ASN A 84 19.58 15.13 0.39
N ILE A 85 18.62 14.40 -0.17
CA ILE A 85 18.49 14.15 -1.61
C ILE A 85 18.53 15.46 -2.39
N LYS A 86 19.15 15.44 -3.57
CA LYS A 86 19.43 16.62 -4.39
C LYS A 86 18.67 16.59 -5.71
N GLU A 87 18.63 17.73 -6.38
CA GLU A 87 18.03 17.89 -7.71
C GLU A 87 18.69 16.99 -8.77
N SER A 88 19.99 16.71 -8.61
CA SER A 88 20.76 15.80 -9.46
C SER A 88 20.25 14.36 -9.44
N ASP A 89 19.55 13.95 -8.38
CA ASP A 89 19.09 12.57 -8.21
C ASP A 89 17.82 12.25 -9.02
N CYS A 90 17.31 13.21 -9.80
CA CYS A 90 16.07 13.07 -10.56
C CYS A 90 16.06 11.84 -11.47
N ALA A 91 17.18 11.55 -12.15
CA ALA A 91 17.25 10.41 -13.08
C ALA A 91 17.10 9.06 -12.37
N PHE A 92 17.67 8.94 -11.16
CA PHE A 92 17.53 7.76 -10.33
C PHE A 92 16.08 7.58 -9.87
N TYR A 93 15.49 8.63 -9.28
CA TYR A 93 14.11 8.55 -8.77
C TYR A 93 13.07 8.41 -9.88
N ARG A 94 13.32 8.95 -11.08
CA ARG A 94 12.48 8.73 -12.26
C ARG A 94 12.36 7.23 -12.59
N LYS A 95 13.48 6.51 -12.61
CA LYS A 95 13.49 5.05 -12.83
C LYS A 95 12.82 4.30 -11.67
N LEU A 96 13.02 4.78 -10.44
CA LEU A 96 12.46 4.15 -9.25
C LEU A 96 10.92 4.27 -9.19
N PHE A 97 10.35 5.44 -9.51
CA PHE A 97 8.89 5.63 -9.57
C PHE A 97 8.20 4.77 -10.64
N LEU A 98 8.91 4.39 -11.71
CA LEU A 98 8.37 3.52 -12.76
C LEU A 98 8.45 2.03 -12.41
N SER A 99 9.40 1.63 -11.56
CA SER A 99 9.66 0.22 -11.22
C SER A 99 9.04 -0.21 -9.91
N VAL A 100 8.82 0.72 -8.98
CA VAL A 100 8.39 0.42 -7.61
C VAL A 100 7.08 1.16 -7.31
N GLY A 101 6.16 0.48 -6.63
CA GLY A 101 4.92 1.07 -6.14
C GLY A 101 5.06 1.73 -4.77
N CYS A 102 3.96 2.25 -4.26
CA CYS A 102 3.86 2.82 -2.92
C CYS A 102 4.28 1.80 -1.85
N TYR A 103 5.13 2.22 -0.91
CA TYR A 103 5.59 1.38 0.19
C TYR A 103 4.43 0.88 1.07
N ILE A 104 3.40 1.70 1.28
CA ILE A 104 2.25 1.38 2.14
C ILE A 104 1.22 0.56 1.37
N CYS A 105 0.59 1.14 0.35
CA CYS A 105 -0.55 0.52 -0.33
C CYS A 105 -0.18 -0.35 -1.55
N LYS A 106 1.10 -0.43 -1.92
CA LYS A 106 1.63 -1.18 -3.08
C LYS A 106 1.14 -0.73 -4.46
N ALA A 107 0.26 0.27 -4.52
CA ALA A 107 -0.24 0.82 -5.78
C ALA A 107 0.89 1.48 -6.58
N ARG A 108 0.81 1.39 -7.92
CA ARG A 108 1.68 2.13 -8.83
C ARG A 108 1.32 3.61 -8.84
N PHE A 109 2.32 4.45 -9.12
CA PHE A 109 2.14 5.89 -9.19
C PHE A 109 1.51 6.32 -10.51
N LYS A 110 0.52 7.20 -10.41
CA LYS A 110 -0.28 7.73 -11.52
C LYS A 110 -0.30 9.25 -11.43
N SER A 111 -0.68 9.92 -12.51
CA SER A 111 -0.76 11.39 -12.50
C SER A 111 -1.76 11.90 -11.47
N GLU A 112 -2.84 11.16 -11.23
CA GLU A 112 -3.87 11.46 -10.22
C GLU A 112 -3.43 11.10 -8.80
N ILE A 113 -2.47 10.17 -8.67
CA ILE A 113 -1.92 9.71 -7.38
C ILE A 113 -0.40 9.97 -7.40
N PRO A 114 0.01 11.24 -7.29
CA PRO A 114 1.40 11.60 -7.45
C PRO A 114 2.26 11.01 -6.31
N PRO A 115 3.49 10.59 -6.61
CA PRO A 115 4.38 10.07 -5.59
C PRO A 115 4.95 11.15 -4.68
N THR A 116 5.36 10.73 -3.50
CA THR A 116 6.19 11.49 -2.59
C THR A 116 7.23 10.58 -1.93
N LEU A 117 8.25 11.19 -1.34
CA LEU A 117 9.21 10.51 -0.48
C LEU A 117 8.77 10.72 0.96
N ASN A 118 8.39 9.63 1.62
CA ASN A 118 8.06 9.66 3.04
C ASN A 118 9.29 9.24 3.86
N ARG A 119 9.53 9.93 4.97
CA ARG A 119 10.65 9.60 5.86
C ARG A 119 10.36 8.32 6.63
N ILE A 120 11.40 7.52 6.83
CA ILE A 120 11.36 6.30 7.66
C ILE A 120 11.45 6.71 9.12
N ASN A 121 12.46 7.53 9.46
CA ASN A 121 12.59 8.16 10.76
C ASN A 121 12.27 9.67 10.63
N ASN A 122 11.29 10.12 11.43
CA ASN A 122 10.79 11.49 11.41
C ASN A 122 11.74 12.52 12.06
N ASP A 123 12.74 12.08 12.81
CA ASP A 123 13.75 12.93 13.44
C ASP A 123 14.92 13.22 12.49
N LYS A 124 15.08 12.43 11.42
CA LYS A 124 16.09 12.61 10.38
C LYS A 124 15.51 13.30 9.15
N GLY A 125 16.39 13.97 8.38
CA GLY A 125 16.04 14.61 7.11
C GLY A 125 15.75 13.60 5.98
N HIS A 126 15.45 14.10 4.79
CA HIS A 126 15.20 13.29 3.60
C HIS A 126 16.51 12.83 2.93
N SER A 127 17.32 12.03 3.63
CA SER A 127 18.46 11.32 3.03
C SER A 127 18.01 10.09 2.25
N ALA A 128 18.83 9.63 1.30
CA ALA A 128 18.48 8.51 0.42
C ALA A 128 18.18 7.19 1.18
N ASP A 129 18.83 6.97 2.32
CA ASP A 129 18.62 5.81 3.20
C ASP A 129 17.44 5.97 4.18
N ASN A 130 16.92 7.19 4.35
CA ASN A 130 15.84 7.50 5.28
C ASN A 130 14.49 7.76 4.58
N VAL A 131 14.32 7.42 3.31
CA VAL A 131 13.07 7.65 2.58
C VAL A 131 12.50 6.38 1.95
N LYS A 132 11.17 6.35 1.80
CA LYS A 132 10.45 5.38 0.99
C LYS A 132 9.42 6.06 0.10
N LEU A 133 9.17 5.49 -1.07
CA LEU A 133 8.19 6.01 -2.01
C LEU A 133 6.78 5.78 -1.46
N CYS A 134 5.94 6.81 -1.44
CA CYS A 134 4.58 6.73 -0.94
C CYS A 134 3.64 7.56 -1.82
N CYS A 135 2.35 7.21 -1.87
CA CYS A 135 1.34 8.07 -2.49
C CYS A 135 1.02 9.25 -1.56
N LEU A 136 0.77 10.43 -2.14
CA LEU A 136 0.04 11.50 -1.47
C LEU A 136 -1.45 11.14 -1.51
N PHE A 137 -2.09 11.14 -0.34
CA PHE A 137 -3.53 10.92 -0.19
C PHE A 137 -4.31 12.12 -0.75
#